data_AF-A0A0F9FMU3-F1
#
_entry.id   AF-A0A0F9FMU3-F1
#
_cell.length_a   1.000
_cell.length_b   1.000
_cell.length_c   1.000
_cell.angle_alpha   90.00
_cell.angle_beta   90.00
_cell.angle_gamma   90.00
#
_symmetry.space_group_name_H-M   'P 1'
#
loop_
_entity.id
_entity.type
_entity.pdbx_description
1 polymer ?
#
loop_
_entity_poly.entity_id
_entity_poly.type
_entity_poly.pdbx_seq_one_letter_code
_entity_poly.pdbx_strand_id
1 'polypeptide(L)' 'MPKKKSKKHPLTKEMKKDNRLISRDRVINENVIGMIKRFKIIADRYRNRRKRFGLRFNLIAGIYNYEI' A
#
# COMPACT_ATOMS: atom_id res chain seq x y z
N MET A 1 4.04 8.18 -10.66
CA MET A 1 2.56 8.30 -10.67
C MET A 1 2.03 7.90 -12.04
N PRO A 2 0.90 7.19 -12.15
CA PRO A 2 0.38 6.73 -13.44
C PRO A 2 -0.07 7.91 -14.31
N LYS A 3 0.30 7.90 -15.59
CA LYS A 3 -0.08 8.92 -16.56
C LYS A 3 -1.56 8.77 -16.93
N LYS A 4 -2.33 9.84 -16.88
CA LYS A 4 -3.75 9.84 -17.25
C LYS A 4 -3.92 10.07 -18.75
N LYS A 5 -4.86 9.37 -19.38
CA LYS A 5 -5.30 9.67 -20.75
C LYS A 5 -6.22 10.89 -20.75
N SER A 6 -6.22 11.66 -21.83
CA SER A 6 -7.26 12.66 -22.12
C SER A 6 -7.81 12.45 -23.53
N LYS A 7 -8.93 13.12 -23.87
CA LYS A 7 -9.58 12.97 -25.18
C LYS A 7 -8.63 13.34 -26.35
N LYS A 8 -7.78 14.37 -26.17
CA LYS A 8 -6.84 14.85 -27.18
C LYS A 8 -5.44 14.21 -27.06
N HIS A 9 -5.13 13.58 -25.93
CA HIS A 9 -3.82 12.98 -25.67
C HIS A 9 -4.00 11.54 -25.18
N PRO A 10 -4.16 10.57 -26.12
CA PRO A 10 -4.18 9.17 -25.78
C PRO A 10 -2.80 8.71 -25.28
N LEU A 11 -2.78 7.69 -24.41
CA LEU A 11 -1.53 7.10 -23.93
C LEU A 11 -0.85 6.28 -25.04
N THR A 12 0.44 6.51 -25.23
CA THR A 12 1.28 5.65 -26.07
C THR A 12 1.39 4.24 -25.47
N LYS A 13 1.85 3.28 -26.27
CA LYS A 13 2.05 1.88 -25.81
C LYS A 13 3.02 1.82 -24.62
N GLU A 14 4.11 2.59 -24.67
CA GLU A 14 5.11 2.69 -23.60
C GLU A 14 4.49 3.26 -22.32
N MET A 15 3.74 4.37 -22.40
CA MET A 15 3.07 4.95 -21.22
C MET A 15 2.10 3.97 -20.56
N LYS A 16 1.41 3.14 -21.35
CA LYS A 16 0.54 2.07 -20.83
C LYS A 16 1.34 0.98 -20.12
N LYS A 17 2.49 0.59 -20.67
CA LYS A 17 3.41 -0.39 -20.06
C LYS A 17 3.93 0.14 -18.72
N ASP A 18 4.38 1.39 -18.67
CA ASP A 18 4.86 2.03 -17.44
C ASP A 18 3.75 2.09 -16.38
N ASN A 19 2.55 2.51 -16.77
CA ASN A 19 1.40 2.52 -15.87
C ASN A 19 1.08 1.12 -15.32
N ARG A 20 1.21 0.07 -16.15
CA ARG A 20 1.00 -1.32 -15.72
C ARG A 20 2.05 -1.77 -14.69
N LEU A 21 3.31 -1.39 -14.87
CA LEU A 21 4.37 -1.67 -13.91
C LEU A 21 4.09 -0.99 -12.56
N ILE A 22 3.76 0.31 -12.58
CA ILE A 22 3.38 1.05 -11.37
C ILE A 22 2.17 0.41 -10.68
N SER A 23 1.17 -0.02 -11.46
CA SER A 23 -0.01 -0.68 -10.91
C SER A 23 0.34 -2.02 -10.26
N ARG A 24 1.23 -2.80 -10.86
CA ARG A 24 1.67 -4.09 -10.31
C ARG A 24 2.34 -3.91 -8.94
N ASP A 25 3.21 -2.90 -8.83
CA ASP A 25 3.90 -2.62 -7.56
C ASP A 25 2.93 -2.08 -6.50
N ARG A 26 1.88 -1.34 -6.90
CA ARG A 26 0.83 -0.86 -6.00
C ARG A 26 -0.01 -1.98 -5.41
N VAL A 27 -0.38 -2.99 -6.21
CA VAL A 27 -1.21 -4.11 -5.73
C VAL A 27 -0.56 -4.79 -4.51
N ILE A 28 0.74 -5.01 -4.54
CA ILE A 28 1.48 -5.62 -3.42
C ILE A 28 1.38 -4.72 -2.18
N ASN A 29 1.64 -3.41 -2.34
CA ASN A 29 1.55 -2.45 -1.25
C ASN A 29 0.12 -2.31 -0.69
N GLU A 30 -0.89 -2.34 -1.54
CA GLU A 30 -2.30 -2.27 -1.15
C GLU A 30 -2.71 -3.49 -0.30
N ASN A 31 -2.23 -4.69 -0.65
CA ASN A 31 -2.44 -5.89 0.16
C ASN A 31 -1.82 -5.76 1.56
N VAL A 32 -0.58 -5.29 1.65
CA VAL A 32 0.11 -5.04 2.92
C VAL A 32 -0.66 -4.02 3.76
N ILE A 33 -1.02 -2.87 3.17
CA ILE A 33 -1.79 -1.81 3.85
C ILE A 33 -3.15 -2.35 4.31
N GLY A 34 -3.81 -3.16 3.48
CA GLY A 34 -5.07 -3.82 3.81
C GLY A 34 -4.95 -4.72 5.03
N MET A 35 -3.90 -5.54 5.09
CA MET A 35 -3.59 -6.38 6.26
C MET A 35 -3.33 -5.53 7.51
N ILE A 36 -2.48 -4.50 7.44
CA ILE A 36 -2.19 -3.63 8.59
C ILE A 36 -3.48 -2.95 9.10
N LYS A 37 -4.37 -2.52 8.19
CA LYS A 37 -5.66 -1.91 8.56
C LYS A 37 -6.58 -2.87 9.32
N ARG A 38 -6.51 -4.18 9.11
CA ARG A 38 -7.32 -5.17 9.87
C ARG A 38 -7.03 -5.12 11.37
N PHE A 39 -5.79 -4.81 11.76
CA PHE A 39 -5.40 -4.61 13.16
C PHE A 39 -5.86 -3.27 13.76
N LYS A 40 -6.55 -2.43 12.97
CA LYS A 40 -7.01 -1.08 13.34
C LYS A 40 -5.89 -0.13 13.81
N ILE A 41 -4.63 -0.49 13.58
CA ILE A 41 -3.47 0.29 14.05
C ILE A 41 -3.26 1.58 13.24
N ILE A 42 -3.66 1.58 11.96
CA ILE A 42 -3.69 2.76 11.08
C ILE A 42 -5.08 3.06 10.49
N ALA A 43 -6.07 2.21 10.73
CA ALA A 43 -7.42 2.37 10.15
C ALA A 43 -8.25 3.41 10.91
N ASP A 44 -8.11 3.46 12.23
CA ASP A 44 -8.85 4.35 13.12
C ASP A 44 -7.89 5.26 13.91
N ARG A 45 -8.46 6.22 14.66
CA ARG A 45 -7.68 6.96 15.67
C ARG A 45 -7.13 5.98 16.71
N TYR A 46 -5.81 5.84 16.75
CA TYR A 46 -5.13 4.97 17.71
C TYR A 46 -5.29 5.50 19.15
N ARG A 47 -6.15 4.83 19.94
CA ARG A 47 -6.46 5.20 21.35
C ARG A 47 -5.51 4.58 22.38
N ASN A 48 -4.66 3.65 21.97
CA ASN A 48 -3.70 2.98 22.84
C ASN A 48 -2.49 3.85 23.20
N ARG A 49 -1.79 3.55 24.31
CA ARG A 49 -0.56 4.27 24.69
C ARG A 49 0.46 4.30 23.55
N ARG A 50 0.86 5.50 23.12
CA ARG A 50 1.73 5.71 21.94
C ARG A 50 3.19 5.28 22.17
N LYS A 51 3.67 5.23 23.42
CA LYS A 51 5.04 4.78 23.77
C LYS A 51 5.40 3.41 23.17
N ARG A 52 4.43 2.51 22.99
CA ARG A 52 4.63 1.16 22.40
C ARG A 52 4.05 1.01 20.99
N PHE A 53 3.68 2.11 20.31
CA PHE A 53 3.12 2.05 18.96
C PHE A 53 4.08 1.37 17.99
N GLY A 54 5.33 1.84 17.92
CA GLY A 54 6.35 1.27 17.03
C GLY A 54 6.58 -0.22 17.28
N LEU A 55 6.67 -0.64 18.55
CA LEU A 55 6.82 -2.06 18.88
C LEU A 55 5.64 -2.90 18.40
N ARG A 56 4.39 -2.46 18.64
CA ARG A 56 3.19 -3.18 18.16
C ARG A 56 3.15 -3.24 16.64
N PHE A 57 3.46 -2.14 15.97
CA PHE A 57 3.50 -2.07 14.52
C PHE A 57 4.57 -3.02 13.93
N ASN A 58 5.78 -3.00 14.49
CA ASN A 58 6.88 -3.85 14.07
C ASN A 58 6.57 -5.33 14.27
N LEU A 59 5.91 -5.71 15.38
CA LEU A 59 5.50 -7.09 15.61
C LEU A 59 4.46 -7.56 14.59
N ILE A 60 3.45 -6.73 14.28
CA ILE A 60 2.45 -7.05 13.25
C ILE A 60 3.12 -7.23 11.88
N ALA A 61 4.02 -6.31 11.51
CA ALA A 61 4.76 -6.40 10.26
C ALA A 61 5.67 -7.64 10.22
N GLY A 62 6.33 -7.96 11.33
CA GLY A 62 7.17 -9.16 11.47
C GLY A 62 6.39 -10.46 11.29
N ILE A 63 5.19 -10.56 11.89
CA ILE A 63 4.31 -11.73 11.71
C ILE A 63 3.90 -11.87 10.25
N TYR A 64 3.46 -10.79 9.62
CA TYR A 64 3.06 -10.84 8.21
C TYR A 64 4.21 -11.23 7.27
N ASN A 65 5.41 -10.72 7.51
CA ASN A 65 6.59 -11.09 6.74
C ASN A 65 7.05 -12.54 6.97
N TYR A 66 6.66 -13.16 8.09
CA TYR A 66 6.94 -14.57 8.37
C TYR A 66 5.92 -15.51 7.72
N GLU A 67 4.67 -15.07 7.57
CA GLU A 67 3.59 -15.84 6.93
C GLU A 67 3.65 -15.84 5.39
N ILE A 68 4.46 -14.97 4.79
CA ILE A 68 4.68 -14.83 3.34
C ILE A 68 5.96 -15.52 2.91
#